data_AF-A0A220W302-F1
#
_entry.id   AF-A0A220W302-F1
#
_cell.length_a   1.000
_cell.length_b   1.000
_cell.length_c   1.000
_cell.angle_alpha   90.00
_cell.angle_beta   90.00
_cell.angle_gamma   90.00
#
_symmetry.space_group_name_H-M   'P 1'
#
loop_
_entity.id
_entity.type
_entity.pdbx_description
1 polymer ?
#
loop_
_entity_poly.entity_id
_entity_poly.type
_entity_poly.pdbx_seq_one_letter_code
_entity_poly.pdbx_strand_id
1 'polypeptide(L)'
;MTELNRISEAHIKAGVSMLLNQAASTSGRSQVRIAREAEIDRGTMRRILAGKREATVSEALRILYGTGASPHAHLLLYLASDQDKASRWMQTDLALFFEELVRHLPDVLETQLGDHLHGVKPHWAKGTAQRVARLLAEHMDDLARKDTLLGDGFDRAHGGGYA
;
A
#
# COMPACT_ATOMS: atom_id res chain seq x y z
N MET A 1 -18.30 -14.13 16.61
CA MET A 1 -18.64 -13.32 15.41
C MET A 1 -17.63 -13.70 14.33
N THR A 2 -18.06 -14.51 13.39
CA THR A 2 -17.25 -15.36 12.50
C THR A 2 -16.48 -14.56 11.43
N GLU A 3 -15.28 -15.03 11.06
CA GLU A 3 -14.47 -14.54 9.93
C GLU A 3 -15.29 -14.36 8.64
N LEU A 4 -16.32 -15.19 8.44
CA LEU A 4 -17.28 -15.08 7.32
C LEU A 4 -18.03 -13.74 7.27
N ASN A 5 -18.25 -13.08 8.40
CA ASN A 5 -18.91 -11.77 8.44
C ASN A 5 -18.00 -10.66 7.87
N ARG A 6 -16.67 -10.81 8.01
CA ARG A 6 -15.68 -9.90 7.41
C ARG A 6 -15.58 -10.05 5.90
N ILE A 7 -15.86 -11.24 5.37
CA ILE A 7 -15.85 -11.51 3.93
C ILE A 7 -17.24 -11.30 3.31
N SER A 8 -18.23 -10.89 4.10
CA SER A 8 -19.55 -10.56 3.57
C SER A 8 -19.46 -9.36 2.61
N GLU A 9 -20.23 -9.43 1.52
CA GLU A 9 -20.23 -8.38 0.51
C GLU A 9 -20.61 -7.00 1.10
N ALA A 10 -21.54 -6.98 2.06
CA ALA A 10 -21.92 -5.76 2.78
C ALA A 10 -20.76 -5.16 3.59
N HIS A 11 -19.98 -6.00 4.29
CA HIS A 11 -18.79 -5.54 5.02
C HIS A 11 -17.72 -5.03 4.08
N ILE A 12 -17.46 -5.76 2.99
CA ILE A 12 -16.47 -5.37 1.97
C ILE A 12 -16.82 -4.01 1.37
N LYS A 13 -18.07 -3.79 0.99
CA LYS A 13 -18.55 -2.52 0.41
C LYS A 13 -18.42 -1.36 1.39
N ALA A 14 -18.83 -1.56 2.64
CA ALA A 14 -18.70 -0.55 3.68
C ALA A 14 -17.23 -0.17 3.90
N GLY A 15 -16.34 -1.15 4.09
CA GLY A 15 -14.92 -0.90 4.32
C GLY A 15 -14.21 -0.24 3.13
N VAL A 16 -14.54 -0.62 1.89
CA VAL A 16 -14.01 0.08 0.69
C VAL A 16 -14.47 1.54 0.68
N SER A 17 -15.76 1.82 0.91
CA SER A 17 -16.25 3.22 0.94
C SER A 17 -15.56 4.05 2.04
N MET A 18 -15.33 3.46 3.22
CA MET A 18 -14.60 4.09 4.32
C MET A 18 -13.13 4.35 3.96
N LEU A 19 -12.46 3.38 3.33
CA LEU A 19 -11.09 3.54 2.85
C LEU A 19 -10.97 4.69 1.85
N LEU A 20 -11.85 4.73 0.85
CA LEU A 20 -11.84 5.78 -0.18
C LEU A 20 -12.14 7.16 0.40
N ASN A 21 -13.10 7.24 1.33
CA ASN A 21 -13.43 8.48 2.01
C ASN A 21 -12.27 8.97 2.89
N GLN A 22 -11.61 8.07 3.62
CA GLN A 22 -10.44 8.40 4.41
C GLN A 22 -9.32 8.92 3.53
N ALA A 23 -8.98 8.21 2.45
CA ALA A 23 -7.95 8.62 1.50
C ALA A 23 -8.23 10.02 0.92
N ALA A 24 -9.48 10.26 0.50
CA ALA A 24 -9.86 11.56 -0.04
C ALA A 24 -9.74 12.68 1.02
N SER A 25 -10.16 12.40 2.25
CA SER A 25 -10.15 13.37 3.36
C SER A 25 -8.73 13.72 3.84
N THR A 26 -7.80 12.76 3.84
CA THR A 26 -6.43 12.97 4.32
C THR A 26 -5.46 13.42 3.22
N SER A 27 -5.85 13.39 1.95
CA SER A 27 -4.99 13.74 0.81
C SER A 27 -4.58 15.22 0.73
N GLY A 28 -5.30 16.11 1.42
CA GLY A 28 -5.19 17.56 1.23
C GLY A 28 -5.65 18.05 -0.15
N ARG A 29 -6.16 17.16 -1.01
CA ARG A 29 -6.64 17.48 -2.36
C ARG A 29 -8.15 17.72 -2.35
N SER A 30 -8.62 18.63 -3.20
CA SER A 30 -10.07 18.84 -3.35
C SER A 30 -10.75 17.62 -3.99
N GLN A 31 -11.95 17.28 -3.54
CA GLN A 31 -12.73 16.20 -4.15
C GLN A 31 -12.99 16.43 -5.65
N VAL A 32 -13.07 17.68 -6.10
CA VAL A 32 -13.22 18.02 -7.53
C VAL A 32 -11.99 17.59 -8.32
N ARG A 33 -10.79 17.83 -7.78
CA ARG A 33 -9.54 17.41 -8.41
C ARG A 33 -9.43 15.88 -8.45
N ILE A 34 -9.72 15.20 -7.33
CA ILE A 34 -9.68 13.74 -7.26
C ILE A 34 -10.70 13.14 -8.23
N ALA A 35 -11.92 13.67 -8.30
CA ALA A 35 -12.95 13.23 -9.26
C ALA A 35 -12.46 13.33 -10.71
N ARG A 36 -11.82 14.45 -11.05
CA ARG A 36 -11.24 14.68 -12.38
C ARG A 36 -10.12 13.70 -12.68
N GLU A 37 -9.16 13.52 -11.78
CA GLU A 37 -8.04 12.58 -11.94
C GLU A 37 -8.53 11.12 -12.01
N ALA A 38 -9.61 10.81 -11.30
CA ALA A 38 -10.23 9.49 -11.33
C ALA A 38 -11.17 9.25 -12.54
N GLU A 39 -11.43 10.29 -13.34
CA GLU A 39 -12.42 10.27 -14.44
C GLU A 39 -13.84 9.88 -13.98
N ILE A 40 -14.24 10.38 -12.81
CA ILE A 40 -15.54 10.09 -12.19
C ILE A 40 -16.34 11.39 -12.07
N ASP A 41 -17.63 11.35 -12.44
CA ASP A 41 -18.54 12.47 -12.18
C ASP A 41 -18.59 12.82 -10.68
N ARG A 42 -18.65 14.12 -10.36
CA ARG A 42 -18.66 14.62 -8.98
C ARG A 42 -19.82 14.05 -8.16
N GLY A 43 -21.00 13.88 -8.76
CA GLY A 43 -22.16 13.29 -8.09
C GLY A 43 -21.95 11.81 -7.79
N THR A 44 -21.40 11.07 -8.75
CA THR A 44 -21.01 9.66 -8.57
C THR A 44 -19.94 9.51 -7.49
N MET A 45 -18.86 10.28 -7.54
CA MET A 45 -17.80 10.25 -6.54
C MET A 45 -18.37 10.51 -5.14
N ARG A 46 -19.21 11.54 -4.98
CA ARG A 46 -19.84 11.85 -3.69
C ARG A 46 -20.67 10.69 -3.15
N ARG A 47 -21.41 9.97 -4.00
CA ARG A 47 -22.18 8.79 -3.59
C ARG A 47 -21.28 7.61 -3.22
N ILE A 48 -20.17 7.42 -3.92
CA ILE A 48 -19.16 6.40 -3.61
C ILE A 48 -18.55 6.65 -2.22
N LEU A 49 -18.04 7.87 -1.97
CA LEU A 49 -17.41 8.20 -0.69
C LEU A 49 -18.41 8.13 0.48
N ALA A 50 -19.69 8.40 0.23
CA ALA A 50 -20.74 8.30 1.24
C ALA A 50 -21.28 6.86 1.43
N GLY A 51 -20.74 5.85 0.74
CA GLY A 51 -21.23 4.48 0.80
C GLY A 51 -22.64 4.27 0.21
N LYS A 52 -23.15 5.26 -0.53
CA LYS A 52 -24.48 5.23 -1.17
C LYS A 52 -24.47 4.59 -2.56
N ARG A 53 -23.28 4.41 -3.13
CA ARG A 53 -23.04 3.68 -4.39
C ARG A 53 -21.74 2.90 -4.23
N GLU A 54 -21.74 1.68 -4.74
CA GLU A 54 -20.54 0.86 -4.77
C GLU A 54 -19.55 1.40 -5.81
N ALA A 55 -18.26 1.37 -5.45
CA ALA A 55 -17.20 1.59 -6.42
C ALA A 55 -16.90 0.28 -7.14
N THR A 56 -16.73 0.33 -8.45
CA THR A 56 -16.01 -0.74 -9.14
C THR A 56 -14.55 -0.77 -8.66
N VAL A 57 -13.84 -1.89 -8.86
CA VAL A 57 -12.41 -1.98 -8.54
C VAL A 57 -11.61 -0.90 -9.27
N SER A 58 -11.93 -0.64 -10.55
CA SER A 58 -11.29 0.41 -11.34
C SER A 58 -11.55 1.82 -10.77
N GLU A 59 -12.77 2.11 -10.33
CA GLU A 59 -13.09 3.39 -9.67
C GLU A 59 -12.37 3.52 -8.33
N ALA A 60 -12.30 2.45 -7.53
CA ALA A 60 -11.59 2.47 -6.26
C ALA A 60 -10.08 2.75 -6.45
N LEU A 61 -9.43 2.06 -7.39
CA LEU A 61 -8.03 2.28 -7.72
C LEU A 61 -7.77 3.70 -8.24
N ARG A 62 -8.63 4.20 -9.13
CA ARG A 62 -8.51 5.56 -9.67
C ARG A 62 -8.74 6.64 -8.63
N ILE A 63 -9.69 6.44 -7.71
CA ILE A 63 -9.89 7.36 -6.57
C ILE A 63 -8.65 7.36 -5.68
N LEU A 64 -8.13 6.19 -5.29
CA LEU A 64 -6.91 6.08 -4.48
C LEU A 64 -5.73 6.78 -5.17
N TYR A 65 -5.55 6.56 -6.47
CA TYR A 65 -4.51 7.23 -7.25
C TYR A 65 -4.67 8.76 -7.24
N GLY A 66 -5.90 9.26 -7.45
CA GLY A 66 -6.20 10.69 -7.42
C GLY A 66 -5.96 11.34 -6.05
N THR A 67 -5.96 10.55 -4.98
CA THR A 67 -5.61 11.00 -3.62
C THR A 67 -4.10 11.09 -3.37
N GLY A 68 -3.27 10.60 -4.31
CA GLY A 68 -1.82 10.47 -4.14
C GLY A 68 -1.40 9.22 -3.35
N ALA A 69 -2.35 8.35 -2.98
CA ALA A 69 -2.04 7.09 -2.32
C ALA A 69 -1.66 6.00 -3.33
N SER A 70 -0.83 5.05 -2.89
CA SER A 70 -0.51 3.80 -3.60
C SER A 70 -1.75 2.90 -3.78
N PRO A 71 -2.38 2.83 -4.97
CA PRO A 71 -3.70 2.23 -5.12
C PRO A 71 -3.72 0.73 -4.80
N HIS A 72 -2.74 -0.02 -5.30
CA HIS A 72 -2.69 -1.46 -5.13
C HIS A 72 -2.35 -1.84 -3.69
N ALA A 73 -1.39 -1.13 -3.07
CA ALA A 73 -1.03 -1.35 -1.67
C ALA A 73 -2.24 -1.21 -0.75
N HIS A 74 -3.01 -0.12 -0.87
CA HIS A 74 -4.11 0.15 0.04
C HIS A 74 -5.29 -0.81 -0.14
N LEU A 75 -5.58 -1.20 -1.39
CA LEU A 75 -6.60 -2.21 -1.64
C LEU A 75 -6.16 -3.58 -1.10
N LEU A 76 -4.89 -3.96 -1.27
CA LEU A 76 -4.34 -5.22 -0.76
C LEU A 76 -4.28 -5.25 0.77
N LEU A 77 -3.83 -4.17 1.42
CA LEU A 77 -3.82 -4.05 2.89
C LEU A 77 -5.22 -4.16 3.48
N TYR A 78 -6.21 -3.58 2.80
CA TYR A 78 -7.60 -3.70 3.19
C TYR A 78 -8.09 -5.15 3.10
N LEU A 79 -7.89 -5.80 1.95
CA LEU A 79 -8.33 -7.17 1.73
C LEU A 79 -7.61 -8.20 2.62
N ALA A 80 -6.33 -7.97 2.91
CA ALA A 80 -5.48 -8.91 3.65
C ALA A 80 -5.49 -8.70 5.17
N SER A 81 -6.01 -7.58 5.67
CA SER A 81 -5.99 -7.30 7.11
C SER A 81 -7.26 -6.62 7.59
N ASP A 82 -7.39 -5.31 7.32
CA ASP A 82 -8.59 -4.50 7.59
C ASP A 82 -8.34 -3.04 7.18
N GLN A 83 -9.38 -2.22 7.24
CA GLN A 83 -9.35 -0.77 7.03
C GLN A 83 -8.37 -0.05 7.99
N ASP A 84 -8.22 -0.52 9.23
CA ASP A 84 -7.32 0.08 10.23
C ASP A 84 -5.84 0.07 9.83
N LYS A 85 -5.38 -0.98 9.13
CA LYS A 85 -4.00 -1.03 8.64
C LYS A 85 -3.84 -0.23 7.36
N ALA A 86 -4.79 -0.35 6.44
CA ALA A 86 -4.79 0.40 5.19
C ALA A 86 -4.78 1.92 5.46
N SER A 87 -5.52 2.40 6.45
CA SER A 87 -5.56 3.83 6.80
C SER A 87 -4.29 4.33 7.48
N ARG A 88 -3.63 3.52 8.32
CA ARG A 88 -2.43 3.93 9.05
C ARG A 88 -1.21 4.15 8.16
N TRP A 89 -1.09 3.42 7.06
CA TRP A 89 0.03 3.56 6.12
C TRP A 89 -0.24 4.60 5.03
N MET A 90 -1.45 5.20 5.05
CA MET A 90 -1.84 6.20 4.07
C MET A 90 -0.88 7.39 4.09
N GLN A 91 -0.41 7.76 2.89
CA GLN A 91 0.52 8.89 2.68
C GLN A 91 1.88 8.71 3.38
N THR A 92 2.33 7.47 3.59
CA THR A 92 3.68 7.16 4.08
C THR A 92 4.53 6.53 2.97
N ASP A 93 5.85 6.73 3.01
CA ASP A 93 6.78 6.06 2.09
C ASP A 93 6.74 4.54 2.24
N LEU A 94 6.34 4.03 3.40
CA LEU A 94 6.11 2.61 3.64
C LEU A 94 5.02 2.04 2.72
N ALA A 95 3.99 2.81 2.37
CA ALA A 95 2.97 2.35 1.43
C ALA A 95 3.48 2.24 -0.01
N LEU A 96 4.34 3.18 -0.44
CA LEU A 96 5.00 3.14 -1.74
C LEU A 96 5.97 1.96 -1.82
N PHE A 97 6.81 1.81 -0.78
CA PHE A 97 7.69 0.65 -0.63
C PHE A 97 6.92 -0.66 -0.67
N PHE A 98 5.80 -0.74 0.07
CA PHE A 98 4.97 -1.94 0.11
C PHE A 98 4.34 -2.24 -1.26
N GLU A 99 3.85 -1.23 -1.99
CA GLU A 99 3.31 -1.41 -3.35
C GLU A 99 4.32 -2.06 -4.29
N GLU A 100 5.54 -1.53 -4.33
CA GLU A 100 6.61 -2.10 -5.16
C GLU A 100 7.01 -3.48 -4.66
N LEU A 101 7.20 -3.66 -3.36
CA LEU A 101 7.53 -4.97 -2.78
C LEU A 101 6.52 -6.04 -3.21
N VAL A 102 5.21 -5.81 -3.03
CA VAL A 102 4.20 -6.81 -3.36
C VAL A 102 4.00 -7.01 -4.86
N ARG A 103 4.38 -6.03 -5.69
CA ARG A 103 4.36 -6.17 -7.15
C ARG A 103 5.46 -7.12 -7.64
N HIS A 104 6.65 -7.04 -7.06
CA HIS A 104 7.80 -7.86 -7.48
C HIS A 104 7.89 -9.20 -6.73
N LEU A 105 7.31 -9.29 -5.53
CA LEU A 105 7.46 -10.45 -4.67
C LEU A 105 7.02 -11.79 -5.31
N PRO A 106 5.90 -11.89 -6.06
CA PRO A 106 5.52 -13.16 -6.68
C PRO A 106 6.60 -13.74 -7.60
N ASP A 107 7.14 -12.93 -8.51
CA ASP A 107 8.17 -13.36 -9.47
C ASP A 107 9.46 -13.76 -8.75
N VAL A 108 9.85 -12.99 -7.72
CA VAL A 108 11.03 -13.28 -6.90
C VAL A 108 10.81 -14.58 -6.12
N LEU A 109 9.62 -14.82 -5.56
CA LEU A 109 9.31 -16.04 -4.83
C LEU A 109 9.34 -17.27 -5.74
N GLU A 110 8.74 -17.20 -6.93
CA GLU A 110 8.78 -18.30 -7.91
C GLU A 110 10.23 -18.63 -8.29
N THR A 111 11.04 -17.60 -8.55
CA THR A 111 12.46 -17.75 -8.88
C THR A 111 13.26 -18.40 -7.74
N GLN A 112 13.03 -17.98 -6.50
CA GLN A 112 13.81 -18.45 -5.35
C GLN A 112 13.36 -19.83 -4.84
N LEU A 113 12.07 -20.16 -4.98
CA LEU A 113 11.54 -21.45 -4.57
C LEU A 113 11.77 -22.53 -5.62
N GLY A 114 11.74 -22.18 -6.92
CA GLY A 114 11.93 -23.12 -8.01
C GLY A 114 11.06 -24.37 -7.85
N ASP A 115 11.69 -25.55 -7.89
CA ASP A 115 11.04 -26.84 -7.74
C ASP A 115 10.32 -27.05 -6.40
N HIS A 116 10.66 -26.26 -5.37
CA HIS A 116 10.04 -26.34 -4.04
C HIS A 116 8.71 -25.58 -3.93
N LEU A 117 8.28 -24.84 -4.96
CA LEU A 117 7.05 -24.04 -4.94
C LEU A 117 5.83 -24.87 -4.54
N HIS A 118 5.70 -26.09 -5.09
CA HIS A 118 4.59 -26.99 -4.80
C HIS A 118 4.65 -27.62 -3.39
N GLY A 119 5.79 -27.49 -2.68
CA GLY A 119 5.98 -28.00 -1.33
C GLY A 119 5.56 -27.04 -0.22
N VAL A 120 5.19 -25.80 -0.54
CA VAL A 120 4.82 -24.77 0.43
C VAL A 120 3.51 -25.13 1.14
N LYS A 121 3.53 -25.13 2.49
CA LYS A 121 2.35 -25.47 3.30
C LYS A 121 1.69 -24.21 3.91
N PRO A 122 0.36 -24.05 3.85
CA PRO A 122 -0.32 -22.85 4.36
C PRO A 122 -0.04 -22.51 5.83
N HIS A 123 0.12 -23.51 6.70
CA HIS A 123 0.37 -23.28 8.12
C HIS A 123 1.75 -22.68 8.42
N TRP A 124 2.68 -22.65 7.46
CA TRP A 124 3.98 -21.98 7.60
C TRP A 124 3.87 -20.45 7.50
N ALA A 125 2.78 -19.94 6.91
CA ALA A 125 2.64 -18.53 6.55
C ALA A 125 2.94 -17.57 7.71
N LYS A 126 2.44 -17.86 8.92
CA LYS A 126 2.68 -17.01 10.10
C LYS A 126 4.16 -16.93 10.48
N GLY A 127 4.85 -18.07 10.54
CA GLY A 127 6.28 -18.12 10.89
C GLY A 127 7.14 -17.48 9.79
N THR A 128 6.80 -17.72 8.53
CA THR A 128 7.47 -17.08 7.39
C THR A 128 7.29 -15.57 7.40
N ALA A 129 6.08 -15.07 7.66
CA ALA A 129 5.82 -13.63 7.75
C ALA A 129 6.65 -12.96 8.87
N GLN A 130 6.78 -13.60 10.03
CA GLN A 130 7.63 -13.10 11.11
C GLN A 130 9.11 -13.06 10.71
N ARG A 131 9.59 -14.08 10.00
CA ARG A 131 10.97 -14.12 9.50
C ARG A 131 11.22 -13.05 8.45
N VAL A 132 10.32 -12.91 7.47
CA VAL A 132 10.38 -11.87 6.43
C VAL A 132 10.37 -10.49 7.06
N ALA A 133 9.50 -10.22 8.04
CA ALA A 133 9.47 -8.93 8.72
C ALA A 133 10.79 -8.60 9.42
N ARG A 134 11.43 -9.59 10.06
CA ARG A 134 12.74 -9.40 10.70
C ARG A 134 13.84 -9.12 9.68
N LEU A 135 13.93 -9.93 8.62
CA LEU A 135 14.92 -9.76 7.56
C LEU A 135 14.75 -8.41 6.85
N LEU A 136 13.52 -7.97 6.61
CA LEU A 136 13.23 -6.66 6.05
C LEU A 136 13.71 -5.54 6.98
N ALA A 137 13.44 -5.61 8.28
CA ALA A 137 13.90 -4.61 9.23
C ALA A 137 15.43 -4.50 9.27
N GLU A 138 16.12 -5.65 9.37
CA GLU A 138 17.58 -5.73 9.33
C GLU A 138 18.14 -5.14 8.02
N HIS A 139 17.52 -5.48 6.89
CA HIS A 139 17.92 -4.97 5.58
C HIS A 139 17.69 -3.47 5.41
N MET A 140 16.57 -2.94 5.92
CA MET A 140 16.29 -1.50 5.90
C MET A 140 17.31 -0.73 6.74
N ASP A 141 17.69 -1.25 7.90
CA ASP A 141 18.74 -0.66 8.73
C ASP A 141 20.11 -0.65 8.00
N ASP A 142 20.42 -1.72 7.27
CA ASP A 142 21.62 -1.79 6.41
C ASP A 142 21.59 -0.76 5.28
N LEU A 143 20.45 -0.62 4.58
CA LEU A 143 20.28 0.35 3.50
C LEU A 143 20.41 1.78 4.03
N ALA A 144 19.76 2.11 5.13
CA ALA A 144 19.85 3.43 5.75
C ALA A 144 21.29 3.81 6.15
N ARG A 145 22.06 2.84 6.68
CA ARG A 145 23.49 3.02 6.95
C ARG A 145 24.29 3.31 5.69
N LYS A 146 24.03 2.58 4.60
CA LYS A 146 24.71 2.78 3.32
C LYS A 146 24.39 4.15 2.70
N ASP A 147 23.12 4.56 2.75
CA ASP A 147 22.69 5.87 2.25
C ASP A 147 23.39 7.01 2.99
N THR A 148 23.55 6.88 4.32
CA THR A 148 24.30 7.85 5.13
C THR A 148 25.77 7.93 4.70
N LEU A 149 26.43 6.77 4.51
CA LEU A 149 27.83 6.72 4.08
C LEU A 149 28.04 7.29 2.68
N LEU A 150 27.09 7.08 1.77
CA LEU A 150 27.15 7.61 0.41
C LEU A 150 26.86 9.12 0.40
N GLY A 151 25.89 9.60 1.18
CA GLY A 151 25.58 11.03 1.35
C GLY A 151 26.77 11.82 1.90
N ASP A 152 27.41 11.30 2.96
CA ASP A 152 28.63 11.89 3.55
C ASP A 152 29.82 11.88 2.56
N GLY A 153 29.86 10.91 1.65
CA GLY A 153 30.89 10.80 0.60
C GLY A 153 30.75 11.87 -0.49
N PHE A 154 29.51 12.24 -0.86
CA PHE A 154 29.25 13.33 -1.80
C PHE A 154 29.54 14.71 -1.19
N ASP A 155 29.18 14.93 0.08
CA ASP A 155 29.46 16.20 0.77
C ASP A 155 30.96 16.44 0.98
N ARG A 156 31.74 15.38 1.26
CA ARG A 156 33.21 15.49 1.35
C ARG A 156 33.89 15.74 0.00
N ALA A 157 33.30 15.28 -1.11
CA ALA A 157 33.87 15.47 -2.45
C ALA A 157 33.69 16.89 -3.00
N HIS A 158 32.82 17.73 -2.40
CA HIS A 158 32.54 19.09 -2.86
C HIS A 158 32.95 20.19 -1.86
N GLY A 159 33.41 19.82 -0.66
CA GLY A 159 33.83 20.74 0.41
C GLY A 159 35.33 21.07 0.47
N GLY A 160 36.06 21.04 -0.66
CA GLY A 160 37.51 21.21 -0.69
C GLY A 160 37.97 22.27 -1.69
N GLY A 161 37.76 23.56 -1.39
CA GLY A 161 38.37 24.61 -2.21
C GLY A 161 37.94 26.02 -1.88
N TYR A 162 38.28 26.53 -0.69
CA TYR A 162 38.66 27.93 -0.47
C TYR A 162 39.53 27.99 0.80
N ALA A 163 40.85 28.07 0.60
CA ALA A 163 41.83 28.55 1.56
C ALA A 163 42.69 29.59 0.85
#